data_AF-A0A0F8YSN5-F1
#
_entry.id   AF-A0A0F8YSN5-F1
#
_cell.length_a   1.000
_cell.length_b   1.000
_cell.length_c   1.000
_cell.angle_alpha   90.00
_cell.angle_beta   90.00
_cell.angle_gamma   90.00
#
_symmetry.space_group_name_H-M   'P 1'
#
loop_
_entity.id
_entity.type
_entity.pdbx_description
1 polymer ?
#
loop_
_entity_poly.entity_id
_entity_poly.type
_entity_poly.pdbx_seq_one_letter_code
_entity_poly.pdbx_strand_id
1 'polypeptide(L)'
;MRTKNKTKLIIISLGIIFAISTNSKSNFIDQLNKNDNLEIRNELDLKKPKNSGFWSLNFIHVDGNIIGNWSATAALDWCSGNGTWGNPYVIENVTIDAGGIGNGILIENSNDYFIIRNSKVYNSGSGGEDAGIKLQSVSNGTLINNNFSNNNIFGIYLDN
;
A
#
# COMPACT_ATOMS: atom_id res chain seq x y z
N MET A 1 66.35 -10.62 -12.30
CA MET A 1 66.27 -10.33 -10.85
C MET A 1 64.95 -9.65 -10.40
N ARG A 2 64.16 -9.05 -11.30
CA ARG A 2 62.98 -8.22 -10.98
C ARG A 2 61.66 -8.99 -10.69
N THR A 3 61.54 -10.24 -11.13
CA THR A 3 60.33 -11.08 -10.93
C THR A 3 60.28 -11.73 -9.54
N LYS A 4 61.43 -12.21 -9.02
CA LYS A 4 61.53 -12.81 -7.68
C LYS A 4 61.11 -11.86 -6.56
N ASN A 5 61.35 -10.55 -6.72
CA ASN A 5 60.95 -9.53 -5.74
C ASN A 5 59.43 -9.25 -5.77
N LYS A 6 58.78 -9.38 -6.93
CA LYS A 6 57.31 -9.27 -7.05
C LYS A 6 56.61 -10.47 -6.38
N THR A 7 57.13 -11.68 -6.57
CA THR A 7 56.57 -12.89 -5.93
C THR A 7 56.71 -12.84 -4.41
N LYS A 8 57.84 -12.34 -3.88
CA LYS A 8 58.02 -12.10 -2.44
C LYS A 8 57.02 -11.07 -1.89
N LEU A 9 56.76 -9.98 -2.62
CA LEU A 9 55.78 -8.97 -2.22
C LEU A 9 54.35 -9.53 -2.13
N ILE A 10 53.97 -10.37 -3.10
CA ILE A 10 52.64 -11.00 -3.14
C ILE A 10 52.44 -11.94 -1.94
N ILE A 11 53.45 -12.77 -1.62
CA ILE A 11 53.37 -13.70 -0.47
C ILE A 11 53.25 -12.95 0.85
N ILE A 12 53.97 -11.83 1.02
CA ILE A 12 53.87 -10.98 2.21
C ILE A 12 52.47 -10.36 2.31
N SER A 13 51.89 -9.88 1.19
CA SER A 13 50.54 -9.30 1.20
C SER A 13 49.45 -10.32 1.56
N LEU A 14 49.56 -11.57 1.10
CA LEU A 14 48.63 -12.65 1.44
C LEU A 14 48.71 -13.06 2.92
N GLY A 15 49.91 -13.07 3.49
CA GLY A 15 50.12 -13.37 4.92
C GLY A 15 49.48 -12.33 5.84
N ILE A 16 49.54 -11.05 5.48
CA ILE A 16 48.91 -9.96 6.24
C ILE A 16 47.38 -10.08 6.20
N ILE A 17 46.79 -10.38 5.03
CA ILE A 17 45.34 -10.57 4.88
C ILE A 17 44.86 -11.75 5.73
N PHE A 18 45.61 -12.86 5.76
CA PHE A 18 45.29 -14.02 6.58
C PHE A 18 45.33 -13.69 8.09
N ALA A 19 46.34 -12.95 8.54
CA ALA A 19 46.48 -12.54 9.94
C ALA A 19 45.39 -11.54 10.39
N ILE A 20 44.87 -10.69 9.50
CA ILE A 20 43.74 -9.81 9.80
C ILE A 20 42.43 -10.62 9.88
N SER A 21 42.25 -11.63 9.02
CA SER A 21 41.03 -12.45 8.97
C SER A 21 40.74 -13.25 10.25
N THR A 22 41.78 -13.63 10.99
CA THR A 22 41.65 -14.42 12.23
C THR A 22 41.27 -13.56 13.44
N ASN A 23 41.52 -12.25 13.40
CA ASN A 23 41.14 -11.29 14.44
C ASN A 23 39.69 -10.80 14.31
N SER A 24 39.04 -10.98 13.16
CA SER A 24 37.64 -10.59 12.96
C SER A 24 36.65 -11.56 13.61
N LYS A 25 37.06 -12.81 13.84
CA LYS A 25 36.17 -13.86 14.40
C LYS A 25 36.05 -13.77 15.92
N SER A 26 37.11 -13.39 16.65
CA SER A 26 37.06 -13.27 18.11
C SER A 26 36.07 -12.19 18.54
N ASN A 27 36.11 -11.02 17.88
CA ASN A 27 35.20 -9.92 18.18
C ASN A 27 33.72 -10.24 17.87
N PHE A 28 33.43 -11.17 16.96
CA PHE A 28 32.06 -11.58 16.64
C PHE A 28 31.53 -12.64 17.61
N ILE A 29 32.37 -13.61 17.99
CA ILE A 29 32.02 -14.64 18.98
C ILE A 29 31.89 -14.02 20.38
N ASP A 30 32.76 -13.07 20.75
CA ASP A 30 32.67 -12.35 22.03
C ASP A 30 31.44 -11.43 22.10
N GLN A 31 30.97 -10.91 20.96
CA GLN A 31 29.70 -10.17 20.87
C GLN A 31 28.49 -11.08 20.99
N LEU A 32 28.52 -12.29 20.41
CA LEU A 32 27.45 -13.28 20.57
C LEU A 32 27.36 -13.77 22.03
N ASN A 33 28.50 -14.04 22.68
CA ASN A 33 28.53 -14.54 24.05
C ASN A 33 28.20 -13.46 25.10
N LYS A 34 28.37 -12.17 24.78
CA LYS A 34 27.89 -11.06 25.63
C LYS A 34 26.38 -10.85 25.55
N ASN A 35 25.73 -11.40 24.53
CA ASN A 35 24.30 -11.20 24.27
C ASN A 35 23.40 -12.29 24.87
N ASP A 36 23.94 -13.25 25.64
CA ASP A 36 23.11 -14.18 26.43
C ASP A 36 22.37 -13.48 27.59
N ASN A 37 22.63 -12.20 27.82
CA ASN A 37 21.82 -11.30 28.65
C ASN A 37 20.95 -10.35 27.80
N LEU A 38 20.49 -10.79 26.63
CA LEU A 38 19.38 -10.14 25.95
C LEU A 38 18.15 -10.28 26.86
N GLU A 39 17.87 -9.22 27.62
CA GLU A 39 16.52 -8.98 28.12
C GLU A 39 15.60 -9.18 26.93
N ILE A 40 14.81 -10.26 26.98
CA ILE A 40 13.69 -10.47 26.09
C ILE A 40 12.79 -9.26 26.35
N ARG A 41 12.95 -8.20 25.56
CA ARG A 41 11.98 -7.12 25.50
C ARG A 41 10.70 -7.82 25.09
N ASN A 42 9.80 -7.96 26.05
CA ASN A 42 8.50 -8.57 25.82
C ASN A 42 7.96 -7.97 24.53
N GLU A 43 7.63 -8.83 23.57
CA GLU A 43 7.07 -8.47 22.27
C GLU A 43 5.84 -7.53 22.40
N LEU A 44 5.26 -7.48 23.60
CA LEU A 44 4.21 -6.57 24.07
C LEU A 44 4.60 -5.09 24.11
N ASP A 45 5.89 -4.74 24.26
CA ASP A 45 6.39 -3.34 24.31
C ASP A 45 6.89 -2.82 22.95
N LEU A 46 6.89 -3.67 21.92
CA LEU A 46 7.08 -3.19 20.56
C LEU A 46 5.83 -2.42 20.16
N LYS A 47 5.98 -1.12 19.91
CA LYS A 47 4.95 -0.30 19.27
C LYS A 47 4.58 -1.02 17.97
N LYS A 48 3.42 -1.69 17.96
CA LYS A 48 2.90 -2.34 16.77
C LYS A 48 3.03 -1.35 15.62
N PRO A 49 3.67 -1.71 14.49
CA PRO A 49 3.69 -0.83 13.34
C PRO A 49 2.25 -0.43 13.06
N LYS A 50 2.03 0.87 12.82
CA LYS A 50 0.69 1.33 12.43
C LYS A 50 0.33 0.52 11.18
N ASN A 51 -0.84 -0.12 11.19
CA ASN A 51 -1.40 -0.63 9.95
C ASN A 51 -1.40 0.54 8.97
N SER A 52 -0.86 0.33 7.76
CA SER A 52 -1.29 1.13 6.62
C SER A 52 -2.81 1.08 6.63
N GLY A 53 -3.50 2.23 6.61
CA GLY A 53 -4.95 2.30 6.77
C GLY A 53 -5.61 1.19 5.97
N PHE A 54 -6.47 0.39 6.60
CA PHE A 54 -7.19 -0.71 5.96
C PHE A 54 -8.62 -0.59 6.44
N TRP A 55 -9.52 -0.29 5.52
CA TRP A 55 -10.90 0.01 5.83
C TRP A 55 -11.81 -1.02 5.17
N SER A 56 -12.52 -1.81 5.98
CA SER A 56 -13.54 -2.73 5.47
C SER A 56 -14.88 -2.01 5.45
N LEU A 57 -15.49 -1.88 4.27
CA LEU A 57 -16.76 -1.20 4.05
C LEU A 57 -17.70 -2.11 3.25
N ASN A 58 -18.98 -1.76 3.19
CA ASN A 58 -19.97 -2.51 2.41
C ASN A 58 -20.35 -1.80 1.10
N PHE A 59 -20.30 -0.46 1.11
CA PHE A 59 -20.71 0.36 -0.04
C PHE A 59 -20.15 1.78 0.12
N ILE A 60 -19.82 2.42 -1.01
CA ILE A 60 -19.56 3.86 -1.07
C ILE A 60 -20.48 4.45 -2.13
N HIS A 61 -21.21 5.50 -1.77
CA HIS A 61 -22.01 6.29 -2.70
C HIS A 61 -21.62 7.75 -2.61
N VAL A 62 -21.31 8.33 -3.76
CA VAL A 62 -21.15 9.77 -3.90
C VAL A 62 -22.02 10.28 -5.05
N ASP A 63 -22.89 11.25 -4.76
CA ASP A 63 -23.70 11.95 -5.77
C ASP A 63 -23.33 13.44 -5.75
N GLY A 64 -22.72 13.91 -6.84
CA GLY A 64 -22.28 15.29 -6.99
C GLY A 64 -23.42 16.31 -7.07
N ASN A 65 -24.67 15.88 -7.30
CA ASN A 65 -25.83 16.76 -7.22
C ASN A 65 -26.25 17.05 -5.76
N ILE A 66 -25.80 16.23 -4.79
CA ILE A 66 -26.12 16.41 -3.38
C ILE A 66 -25.07 17.33 -2.75
N ILE A 67 -25.50 18.55 -2.40
CA ILE A 67 -24.65 19.56 -1.77
C ILE A 67 -23.97 18.98 -0.52
N GLY A 68 -22.64 19.02 -0.51
CA GLY A 68 -21.82 18.59 0.62
C GLY A 68 -21.60 17.08 0.73
N ASN A 69 -22.12 16.25 -0.18
CA ASN A 69 -21.98 14.80 -0.10
C ASN A 69 -20.51 14.34 -0.25
N TRP A 70 -19.78 14.93 -1.19
CA TRP A 70 -18.33 14.76 -1.29
C TRP A 70 -17.60 15.20 -0.03
N SER A 71 -17.90 16.38 0.51
CA SER A 71 -17.23 16.90 1.71
C SER A 71 -17.54 16.07 2.95
N ALA A 72 -18.75 15.53 3.08
CA ALA A 72 -19.12 14.60 4.13
C ALA A 72 -18.36 13.27 3.99
N THR A 73 -18.22 12.76 2.77
CA THR A 73 -17.40 11.58 2.48
C THR A 73 -15.94 11.82 2.84
N ALA A 74 -15.37 12.96 2.44
CA ALA A 74 -14.00 13.37 2.72
C ALA A 74 -13.69 13.65 4.20
N ALA A 75 -14.72 13.73 5.06
CA ALA A 75 -14.57 13.83 6.51
C ALA A 75 -14.40 12.46 7.19
N LEU A 76 -14.60 11.36 6.47
CA LEU A 76 -14.39 10.00 6.97
C LEU A 76 -12.92 9.62 6.89
N ASP A 77 -12.43 8.80 7.83
CA ASP A 77 -11.00 8.49 7.97
C ASP A 77 -10.34 7.83 6.74
N TRP A 78 -11.13 7.30 5.81
CA TRP A 78 -10.69 6.63 4.59
C TRP A 78 -10.77 7.48 3.32
N CYS A 79 -11.23 8.73 3.45
CA CYS A 79 -11.29 9.69 2.37
C CYS A 79 -10.62 11.01 2.81
N SER A 80 -10.04 11.73 1.86
CA SER A 80 -9.42 13.04 2.13
C SER A 80 -9.51 13.93 0.90
N GLY A 81 -8.97 15.15 0.97
CA GLY A 81 -8.95 16.10 -0.14
C GLY A 81 -10.17 17.01 -0.19
N ASN A 82 -10.27 17.84 -1.24
CA ASN A 82 -11.35 18.83 -1.40
C ASN A 82 -11.90 18.94 -2.83
N GLY A 83 -11.61 17.97 -3.70
CA GLY A 83 -12.16 17.91 -5.05
C GLY A 83 -11.52 18.85 -6.07
N THR A 84 -10.53 19.65 -5.67
CA THR A 84 -9.80 20.52 -6.62
C THR A 84 -8.72 19.75 -7.36
N TRP A 85 -8.29 20.24 -8.52
CA TRP A 85 -7.18 19.61 -9.27
C TRP A 85 -5.90 19.44 -8.44
N GLY A 86 -5.57 20.41 -7.59
CA GLY A 86 -4.38 20.38 -6.72
C GLY A 86 -4.57 19.56 -5.44
N ASN A 87 -5.81 19.24 -5.08
CA ASN A 87 -6.15 18.46 -3.89
C ASN A 87 -7.42 17.63 -4.14
N PRO A 88 -7.34 16.63 -5.03
CA PRO A 88 -8.49 15.81 -5.42
C PRO A 88 -9.04 15.06 -4.21
N TYR A 89 -10.31 14.67 -4.25
CA TYR A 89 -10.80 13.70 -3.27
C TYR A 89 -10.05 12.38 -3.41
N VAL A 90 -9.55 11.81 -2.32
CA VAL A 90 -8.78 10.56 -2.35
C VAL A 90 -9.45 9.52 -1.49
N ILE A 91 -10.02 8.50 -2.12
CA ILE A 91 -10.48 7.27 -1.48
C ILE A 91 -9.34 6.25 -1.58
N GLU A 92 -8.83 5.76 -0.45
CA GLU A 92 -7.68 4.86 -0.48
C GLU A 92 -7.67 3.75 0.57
N ASN A 93 -7.07 2.62 0.17
CA ASN A 93 -6.87 1.45 1.02
C ASN A 93 -8.19 0.91 1.62
N VAL A 94 -9.27 0.98 0.84
CA VAL A 94 -10.58 0.41 1.21
C VAL A 94 -10.73 -1.00 0.62
N THR A 95 -11.36 -1.89 1.37
CA THR A 95 -11.82 -3.20 0.92
C THR A 95 -13.33 -3.25 1.06
N ILE A 96 -14.02 -3.56 -0.04
CA ILE A 96 -15.47 -3.57 -0.11
C ILE A 96 -15.95 -4.95 -0.55
N ASP A 97 -16.80 -5.54 0.26
CA ASP A 97 -17.65 -6.68 -0.09
C ASP A 97 -19.06 -6.15 -0.33
N ALA A 98 -19.48 -6.10 -1.59
CA ALA A 98 -20.79 -5.57 -1.96
C ALA A 98 -21.95 -6.54 -1.67
N GLY A 99 -21.67 -7.71 -1.06
CA GLY A 99 -22.70 -8.61 -0.53
C GLY A 99 -23.60 -9.28 -1.56
N GLY A 100 -23.22 -9.26 -2.84
CA GLY A 100 -23.99 -9.79 -3.96
C GLY A 100 -25.14 -8.89 -4.40
N ILE A 101 -25.16 -7.61 -4.00
CA ILE A 101 -26.22 -6.66 -4.33
C ILE A 101 -25.65 -5.33 -4.83
N GLY A 102 -26.25 -4.76 -5.88
CA GLY A 102 -25.94 -3.42 -6.37
C GLY A 102 -24.47 -3.19 -6.73
N ASN A 103 -24.03 -1.94 -6.57
CA ASN A 103 -22.65 -1.52 -6.80
C ASN A 103 -21.82 -1.56 -5.52
N GLY A 104 -20.51 -1.76 -5.62
CA GLY A 104 -19.62 -1.60 -4.46
C GLY A 104 -19.18 -0.14 -4.24
N ILE A 105 -18.84 0.58 -5.32
CA ILE A 105 -18.64 2.02 -5.33
C ILE A 105 -19.51 2.61 -6.43
N LEU A 106 -20.36 3.58 -6.09
CA LEU A 106 -21.09 4.40 -7.05
C LEU A 106 -20.66 5.85 -6.88
N ILE A 107 -20.10 6.44 -7.93
CA ILE A 107 -19.91 7.89 -8.01
C ILE A 107 -20.72 8.37 -9.21
N GLU A 108 -21.61 9.33 -8.98
CA GLU A 108 -22.48 9.87 -10.00
C GLU A 108 -22.56 11.40 -9.99
N ASN A 109 -22.86 11.99 -11.14
CA ASN A 109 -23.13 13.42 -11.32
C ASN A 109 -22.04 14.36 -10.80
N SER A 110 -20.77 13.96 -10.92
CA SER A 110 -19.64 14.67 -10.31
C SER A 110 -18.63 15.13 -11.36
N ASN A 111 -18.25 16.41 -11.29
CA ASN A 111 -17.12 16.96 -12.05
C ASN A 111 -15.88 17.24 -11.18
N ASP A 112 -15.96 16.98 -9.88
CA ASP A 112 -14.84 17.14 -8.96
C ASP A 112 -13.70 16.17 -9.29
N TYR A 113 -12.47 16.57 -9.00
CA TYR A 113 -11.30 15.71 -9.18
C TYR A 113 -11.26 14.68 -8.07
N PHE A 114 -11.12 13.39 -8.43
CA PHE A 114 -10.97 12.33 -7.44
C PHE A 114 -9.98 11.25 -7.88
N ILE A 115 -9.41 10.59 -6.88
CA ILE A 115 -8.51 9.45 -7.02
C ILE A 115 -9.05 8.32 -6.16
N ILE A 116 -9.24 7.15 -6.75
CA ILE A 116 -9.45 5.91 -5.99
C ILE A 116 -8.18 5.09 -6.14
N ARG A 117 -7.54 4.72 -5.03
CA ARG A 117 -6.28 3.97 -5.08
C ARG A 117 -6.14 2.86 -4.05
N ASN A 118 -5.33 1.85 -4.39
CA ASN A 118 -4.97 0.73 -3.51
C ASN A 118 -6.20 0.04 -2.87
N SER A 119 -7.32 0.02 -3.59
CA SER A 119 -8.60 -0.45 -3.05
C SER A 119 -9.03 -1.76 -3.70
N LYS A 120 -9.81 -2.57 -2.97
CA LYS A 120 -10.36 -3.84 -3.47
C LYS A 120 -11.89 -3.79 -3.37
N VAL A 121 -12.59 -4.13 -4.44
CA VAL A 121 -14.06 -4.26 -4.43
C VAL A 121 -14.47 -5.54 -5.14
N TYR A 122 -15.27 -6.36 -4.47
CA TYR A 122 -15.71 -7.66 -4.97
C TYR A 122 -17.15 -7.94 -4.53
N ASN A 123 -17.74 -8.98 -5.13
CA ASN A 123 -19.09 -9.47 -4.83
C ASN A 123 -20.20 -8.43 -5.08
N SER A 124 -20.14 -7.68 -6.19
CA SER A 124 -21.24 -6.81 -6.63
C SER A 124 -22.50 -7.59 -7.00
N GLY A 125 -23.63 -6.90 -7.18
CA GLY A 125 -24.89 -7.48 -7.63
C GLY A 125 -24.89 -7.97 -9.08
N SER A 126 -25.98 -8.66 -9.42
CA SER A 126 -26.22 -9.26 -10.73
C SER A 126 -27.16 -8.44 -11.63
N GLY A 127 -27.49 -7.20 -11.24
CA GLY A 127 -28.28 -6.28 -12.05
C GLY A 127 -27.53 -5.85 -13.31
N GLY A 128 -28.25 -5.48 -14.37
CA GLY A 128 -27.67 -5.21 -15.70
C GLY A 128 -26.65 -4.07 -15.76
N GLU A 129 -26.51 -3.29 -14.70
CA GLU A 129 -25.55 -2.18 -14.55
C GLU A 129 -24.76 -2.26 -13.23
N ASP A 130 -24.90 -3.36 -12.49
CA ASP A 130 -24.21 -3.55 -11.21
C ASP A 130 -22.72 -3.79 -11.45
N ALA A 131 -21.88 -3.11 -10.68
CA ALA A 131 -20.44 -3.18 -10.83
C ALA A 131 -19.69 -3.11 -9.51
N GLY A 132 -18.45 -3.60 -9.50
CA GLY A 132 -17.52 -3.30 -8.42
C GLY A 132 -17.37 -1.78 -8.24
N ILE A 133 -17.16 -1.06 -9.34
CA ILE A 133 -17.24 0.40 -9.40
C ILE A 133 -18.07 0.86 -10.60
N LYS A 134 -19.05 1.74 -10.34
CA LYS A 134 -19.85 2.43 -11.34
C LYS A 134 -19.55 3.93 -11.27
N LEU A 135 -19.14 4.50 -12.41
CA LEU A 135 -18.98 5.94 -12.60
C LEU A 135 -20.02 6.41 -13.63
N GLN A 136 -20.96 7.24 -13.21
CA GLN A 136 -22.12 7.64 -14.03
C GLN A 136 -22.22 9.16 -14.15
N SER A 137 -22.10 9.70 -15.36
CA SER A 137 -22.06 11.14 -15.62
C SER A 137 -20.97 11.83 -14.79
N VAL A 138 -19.75 11.28 -14.85
CA VAL A 138 -18.59 11.71 -14.04
C VAL A 138 -17.43 12.13 -14.93
N SER A 139 -16.68 13.15 -14.51
CA SER A 139 -15.40 13.55 -15.10
C SER A 139 -14.28 13.61 -14.05
N ASN A 140 -13.03 13.76 -14.47
CA ASN A 140 -11.86 14.01 -13.60
C ASN A 140 -11.50 12.92 -12.56
N GLY A 141 -11.97 11.69 -12.77
CA GLY A 141 -11.63 10.53 -11.94
C GLY A 141 -10.34 9.83 -12.38
N THR A 142 -9.52 9.41 -11.41
CA THR A 142 -8.33 8.57 -11.64
C THR A 142 -8.38 7.30 -10.79
N LEU A 143 -8.14 6.13 -11.40
CA LEU A 143 -8.11 4.84 -10.73
C LEU A 143 -6.68 4.28 -10.73
N ILE A 144 -6.09 4.00 -9.56
CA ILE A 144 -4.68 3.59 -9.44
C ILE A 144 -4.54 2.34 -8.55
N ASN A 145 -3.93 1.27 -9.05
CA ASN A 145 -3.63 0.07 -8.25
C ASN A 145 -4.83 -0.53 -7.50
N ASN A 146 -6.02 -0.49 -8.12
CA ASN A 146 -7.22 -1.09 -7.54
C ASN A 146 -7.43 -2.52 -8.07
N ASN A 147 -8.16 -3.31 -7.30
CA ASN A 147 -8.64 -4.63 -7.70
C ASN A 147 -10.17 -4.66 -7.68
N PHE A 148 -10.78 -4.62 -8.86
CA PHE A 148 -12.24 -4.71 -9.04
C PHE A 148 -12.66 -6.07 -9.67
N SER A 149 -11.92 -7.13 -9.37
CA SER A 149 -12.24 -8.49 -9.84
C SER A 149 -13.27 -9.20 -8.93
N ASN A 150 -13.82 -10.32 -9.41
CA ASN A 150 -14.81 -11.15 -8.70
C ASN A 150 -16.12 -10.39 -8.40
N ASN A 151 -16.62 -9.67 -9.39
CA ASN A 151 -17.92 -9.03 -9.38
C ASN A 151 -18.86 -9.78 -10.32
N ASN A 152 -20.16 -9.80 -10.03
CA ASN A 152 -21.09 -10.69 -10.73
C ASN A 152 -21.31 -10.30 -12.21
N ILE A 153 -21.28 -9.00 -12.53
CA ILE A 153 -21.48 -8.50 -13.89
C ILE A 153 -20.25 -7.72 -14.37
N PHE A 154 -20.03 -6.51 -13.84
CA PHE A 154 -18.91 -5.67 -14.25
C PHE A 154 -17.91 -5.47 -13.10
N GLY A 155 -16.62 -5.46 -13.42
CA GLY A 155 -15.62 -4.93 -12.50
C GLY A 155 -15.69 -3.42 -12.44
N ILE A 156 -15.66 -2.78 -13.62
CA ILE A 156 -15.73 -1.34 -13.82
C ILE A 156 -16.84 -1.08 -14.85
N TYR A 157 -17.78 -0.20 -14.53
CA TYR A 157 -18.81 0.29 -15.45
C TYR A 157 -18.73 1.81 -15.54
N LEU A 158 -18.62 2.32 -16.78
CA LEU A 158 -18.52 3.75 -17.07
C LEU A 158 -19.70 4.13 -17.95
N ASP A 159 -20.45 5.15 -17.53
CA ASP A 159 -21.60 5.67 -18.25
C ASP A 159 -21.60 7.19 -18.20
N ASN A 160 -22.05 7.84 -19.27
CA ASN A 160 -21.96 9.28 -19.46
C ASN A 160 -23.35 9.92 -19.43
#